data_AF-A0A960HVD1-F1
#
_entry.id   AF-A0A960HVD1-F1
#
_cell.length_a   1.000
_cell.length_b   1.000
_cell.length_c   1.000
_cell.angle_alpha   90.00
_cell.angle_beta   90.00
_cell.angle_gamma   90.00
#
_symmetry.space_group_name_H-M   'P 1'
#
loop_
_entity.id
_entity.type
_entity.pdbx_description
1 polymer ?
#
loop_
_entity_poly.entity_id
_entity_poly.type
_entity_poly.pdbx_seq_one_letter_code
_entity_poly.pdbx_strand_id
1 'polypeptide(L)'
;VAAQLYSSSEYYRNAGGTDEAWVTDLYDKVLHRAPDAGGLQYWTGQVASRGRASVASRIYASPESRRDRVTALYEALLGRGPDPSGLAYWSERVATTGDLELAVRLVDSGEYIRRAGIRFP
;
A
#
# COMPACT_ATOMS: atom_id res chain seq x y z
N VAL A 1 0.42 2.65 -11.62
CA VAL A 1 1.07 1.36 -11.97
C VAL A 1 0.56 0.21 -11.11
N ALA A 2 0.67 0.25 -9.77
CA ALA A 2 0.19 -0.84 -8.89
C ALA A 2 -1.28 -1.26 -9.15
N ALA A 3 -2.20 -0.30 -9.24
CA ALA A 3 -3.62 -0.59 -9.53
C ALA A 3 -3.85 -1.33 -10.87
N GLN A 4 -3.02 -1.10 -11.89
CA GLN A 4 -3.16 -1.77 -13.19
C GLN A 4 -2.80 -3.25 -13.09
N LEU A 5 -1.73 -3.57 -12.34
CA LEU A 5 -1.34 -4.95 -12.06
C LEU A 5 -2.47 -5.70 -11.35
N TYR A 6 -2.97 -5.12 -10.26
CA TYR A 6 -4.06 -5.70 -9.45
C TYR A 6 -5.37 -5.86 -10.22
N SER A 7 -5.66 -4.96 -11.17
CA SER A 7 -6.88 -5.03 -11.99
C SER A 7 -6.76 -5.92 -13.22
N SER A 8 -5.59 -6.50 -13.49
CA SER A 8 -5.37 -7.31 -14.68
C SER A 8 -6.18 -8.61 -14.67
N SER A 9 -6.48 -9.16 -15.85
CA SER A 9 -7.17 -10.45 -15.96
C SER A 9 -6.35 -11.61 -15.40
N GLU A 10 -5.02 -11.54 -15.49
CA GLU A 10 -4.14 -12.56 -14.92
C GLU A 10 -4.20 -12.58 -13.40
N TYR A 11 -4.09 -11.40 -12.78
CA TYR A 11 -4.18 -11.29 -11.34
C TYR A 11 -5.52 -11.84 -10.82
N TYR A 12 -6.63 -11.49 -11.48
CA TYR A 12 -7.96 -11.96 -11.09
C TYR A 12 -8.11 -13.48 -11.19
N ARG A 13 -7.57 -14.11 -12.24
CA ARG A 13 -7.55 -15.58 -12.36
C ARG A 13 -6.75 -16.22 -11.23
N ASN A 14 -5.58 -15.68 -10.92
CA ASN A 14 -4.72 -16.19 -9.86
C ASN A 14 -5.33 -16.01 -8.46
N ALA A 15 -6.12 -14.95 -8.26
CA ALA A 15 -6.84 -14.68 -7.02
C ALA A 15 -8.12 -15.53 -6.84
N GLY A 16 -8.41 -16.48 -7.74
CA GLY A 16 -9.56 -17.39 -7.63
C GLY A 16 -10.69 -17.12 -8.62
N GLY A 17 -10.60 -16.08 -9.44
CA GLY A 17 -11.51 -15.86 -10.57
C GLY A 17 -12.93 -15.39 -10.19
N THR A 18 -13.15 -14.97 -8.94
CA THR A 18 -14.39 -14.32 -8.47
C THR A 18 -14.07 -12.93 -7.88
N ASP A 19 -15.07 -12.05 -7.86
CA ASP A 19 -14.91 -10.71 -7.28
C ASP A 19 -14.63 -10.79 -5.78
N GLU A 20 -15.26 -11.71 -5.05
CA GLU A 20 -15.03 -11.92 -3.62
C GLU A 20 -13.60 -12.37 -3.33
N ALA A 21 -13.09 -13.35 -4.10
CA ALA A 21 -11.75 -13.89 -3.90
C ALA A 21 -10.69 -12.84 -4.29
N TRP A 22 -10.94 -12.11 -5.38
CA TRP A 22 -10.09 -10.99 -5.80
C TRP A 22 -10.06 -9.83 -4.80
N VAL A 23 -11.21 -9.41 -4.25
CA VAL A 23 -11.25 -8.38 -3.19
C VAL A 23 -10.53 -8.86 -1.94
N THR A 24 -10.71 -10.12 -1.56
CA THR A 24 -10.05 -10.72 -0.38
C THR A 24 -8.53 -10.72 -0.54
N ASP A 25 -8.02 -11.16 -1.69
CA ASP A 25 -6.58 -11.16 -1.99
C ASP A 25 -6.03 -9.73 -2.05
N LEU A 26 -6.77 -8.79 -2.65
CA LEU A 26 -6.35 -7.39 -2.71
C LEU A 26 -6.24 -6.75 -1.31
N TYR A 27 -7.15 -7.10 -0.40
CA TYR A 27 -7.08 -6.69 1.01
C TYR A 27 -5.81 -7.20 1.69
N ASP A 28 -5.47 -8.48 1.49
CA ASP A 28 -4.24 -9.06 2.01
C ASP A 28 -2.99 -8.35 1.46
N LYS A 29 -2.91 -8.16 0.14
CA LYS A 29 -1.71 -7.58 -0.50
C LYS A 29 -1.52 -6.09 -0.29
N VAL A 30 -2.59 -5.33 -0.07
CA VAL A 30 -2.55 -3.86 -0.03
C VAL A 30 -2.75 -3.30 1.37
N LEU A 31 -3.49 -4.01 2.23
CA LEU A 31 -3.85 -3.60 3.58
C LEU A 31 -3.37 -4.58 4.66
N HIS A 32 -2.73 -5.69 4.27
CA HIS A 32 -2.17 -6.70 5.18
C HIS A 32 -3.18 -7.26 6.20
N ARG A 33 -4.45 -7.36 5.79
CA ARG A 33 -5.52 -7.93 6.62
C ARG A 33 -6.62 -8.53 5.76
N ALA A 34 -7.45 -9.38 6.37
CA ALA A 34 -8.68 -9.83 5.75
C ALA A 34 -9.75 -8.70 5.73
N PRO A 35 -10.63 -8.69 4.71
CA PRO A 35 -11.80 -7.82 4.74
C PRO A 35 -12.78 -8.30 5.82
N ASP A 36 -13.41 -7.35 6.50
CA ASP A 36 -14.63 -7.63 7.25
C ASP A 36 -15.82 -7.84 6.29
N ALA A 37 -16.92 -8.42 6.79
CA ALA A 37 -18.07 -8.76 5.96
C ALA A 37 -18.67 -7.53 5.23
N GLY A 38 -18.71 -6.37 5.88
CA GLY A 38 -19.23 -5.14 5.29
C GLY A 38 -18.28 -4.57 4.23
N GLY A 39 -16.98 -4.59 4.50
CA GLY A 39 -15.95 -4.20 3.54
C GLY A 39 -15.97 -5.07 2.28
N LEU A 40 -16.02 -6.39 2.44
CA LEU A 40 -16.09 -7.33 1.32
C LEU A 40 -17.31 -7.05 0.44
N GLN A 41 -18.50 -6.97 1.05
CA GLN A 41 -19.75 -6.67 0.34
C GLN A 41 -19.72 -5.32 -0.38
N TYR A 42 -19.16 -4.29 0.27
CA TYR A 42 -19.06 -2.96 -0.33
C TYR A 42 -18.18 -2.99 -1.59
N TRP A 43 -16.98 -3.56 -1.48
CA TRP A 43 -16.02 -3.53 -2.59
C TRP A 43 -16.41 -4.45 -3.74
N THR A 44 -17.01 -5.62 -3.49
CA THR A 44 -17.55 -6.46 -4.58
C THR A 44 -18.66 -5.72 -5.33
N GLY A 45 -19.56 -5.03 -4.63
CA GLY A 45 -20.55 -4.14 -5.27
C GLY A 45 -19.92 -2.99 -6.06
N GLN A 46 -18.79 -2.44 -5.60
CA GLN A 46 -18.04 -1.44 -6.37
C GLN A 46 -17.37 -2.04 -7.62
N VAL A 47 -16.96 -3.31 -7.60
CA VAL A 47 -16.42 -3.98 -8.81
C VAL A 47 -17.48 -4.06 -9.89
N ALA A 48 -18.71 -4.49 -9.54
CA ALA A 48 -19.82 -4.57 -10.49
C ALA A 48 -20.19 -3.22 -11.11
N SER A 49 -20.09 -2.13 -10.35
CA SER A 49 -20.53 -0.79 -10.79
C SER A 49 -19.43 0.07 -11.41
N ARG A 50 -18.16 -0.13 -11.04
CA ARG A 50 -17.03 0.73 -11.45
C ARG A 50 -15.86 -0.02 -12.07
N GLY A 51 -15.88 -1.35 -12.01
CA GLY A 51 -14.80 -2.22 -12.48
C GLY A 51 -13.61 -2.32 -11.53
N ARG A 52 -12.84 -3.41 -11.72
CA ARG A 52 -11.67 -3.77 -10.89
C ARG A 52 -10.59 -2.68 -10.83
N ALA A 53 -10.35 -1.97 -11.94
CA ALA A 53 -9.35 -0.90 -11.98
C ALA A 53 -9.69 0.27 -11.03
N SER A 54 -10.97 0.64 -10.96
CA SER A 54 -11.42 1.70 -10.05
C SER A 54 -11.29 1.26 -8.58
N VAL A 55 -11.70 0.02 -8.28
CA VAL A 55 -11.62 -0.55 -6.93
C VAL A 55 -10.17 -0.68 -6.47
N ALA A 56 -9.29 -1.26 -7.28
CA ALA A 56 -7.86 -1.39 -6.96
C ALA A 56 -7.19 -0.04 -6.70
N SER A 57 -7.50 0.97 -7.51
CA SER A 57 -6.99 2.33 -7.32
C SER A 57 -7.47 2.93 -5.99
N ARG A 58 -8.74 2.76 -5.64
CA ARG A 58 -9.32 3.30 -4.40
C ARG A 58 -8.80 2.62 -3.14
N ILE A 59 -8.62 1.30 -3.15
CA ILE A 59 -8.03 0.56 -2.03
C ILE A 59 -6.56 0.95 -1.87
N TYR A 60 -5.78 1.02 -2.95
CA TYR A 60 -4.38 1.45 -2.92
C TYR A 60 -4.22 2.90 -2.43
N ALA A 61 -5.10 3.82 -2.84
CA ALA A 61 -5.05 5.22 -2.43
C ALA A 61 -5.62 5.47 -1.01
N SER A 62 -6.17 4.43 -0.36
CA SER A 62 -6.80 4.58 0.96
C SER A 62 -5.81 5.10 2.02
N PRO A 63 -6.30 5.83 3.04
CA PRO A 63 -5.46 6.25 4.17
C PRO A 63 -4.76 5.09 4.86
N GLU A 64 -5.42 3.93 4.96
CA GLU A 64 -4.87 2.69 5.54
C GLU A 64 -3.65 2.22 4.75
N SER A 65 -3.79 1.98 3.44
CA SER A 65 -2.67 1.55 2.60
C SER A 65 -1.53 2.56 2.58
N ARG A 66 -1.83 3.87 2.61
CA ARG A 66 -0.80 4.91 2.68
C ARG A 66 0.03 4.82 3.96
N ARG A 67 -0.61 4.58 5.10
CA ARG A 67 0.10 4.42 6.40
C ARG A 67 0.95 3.15 6.42
N ASP A 68 0.43 2.06 5.89
CA ASP A 68 1.18 0.80 5.77
C ASP A 68 2.42 0.96 4.90
N ARG A 69 2.29 1.55 3.70
CA ARG A 69 3.43 1.77 2.80
C ARG A 69 4.47 2.70 3.39
N VAL A 70 4.05 3.77 4.07
CA VAL A 70 4.98 4.67 4.79
C VAL A 70 5.75 3.89 5.86
N THR A 71 5.05 3.07 6.65
CA THR A 71 5.67 2.25 7.69
C THR A 71 6.67 1.27 7.10
N ALA A 72 6.29 0.54 6.06
CA ALA A 72 7.14 -0.41 5.36
C ALA A 72 8.41 0.25 4.78
N LEU A 73 8.32 1.45 4.22
CA LEU A 73 9.48 2.19 3.71
C LEU A 73 10.44 2.61 4.82
N TYR A 74 9.91 3.08 5.94
CA TYR A 74 10.70 3.41 7.13
C TYR A 74 11.44 2.17 7.67
N GLU A 75 10.76 1.04 7.77
CA GLU A 75 11.35 -0.20 8.24
C GLU A 75 12.42 -0.72 7.27
N ALA A 76 12.13 -0.74 5.97
CA ALA A 76 13.06 -1.22 4.96
C ALA A 76 14.34 -0.36 4.88
N LEU A 77 14.19 0.97 4.91
CA LEU A 77 15.30 1.88 4.66
C LEU A 77 16.01 2.29 5.95
N LEU A 78 15.27 2.53 7.04
CA LEU A 78 15.82 2.99 8.32
C LEU A 78 15.84 1.89 9.40
N GLY A 79 15.22 0.73 9.20
CA GLY A 79 15.18 -0.32 10.24
C GLY A 79 14.43 0.08 11.49
N ARG A 80 13.46 0.99 11.38
CA ARG A 80 12.53 1.37 12.45
C ARG A 80 11.22 1.86 11.84
N GLY A 81 10.14 1.87 12.63
CA GLY A 81 8.90 2.55 12.24
C GLY A 81 9.03 4.09 12.27
N PRO A 82 8.11 4.80 11.58
CA PRO A 82 7.98 6.25 11.70
C PRO A 82 7.48 6.64 13.09
N ASP A 83 7.89 7.81 13.57
CA ASP A 83 7.24 8.44 14.72
C ASP A 83 5.82 8.94 14.33
N PRO A 84 4.92 9.21 15.29
CA PRO A 84 3.54 9.58 15.00
C PRO A 84 3.39 10.79 14.06
N SER A 85 4.26 11.80 14.21
CA SER A 85 4.26 13.00 13.37
C SER A 85 4.76 12.70 11.96
N GLY A 86 5.83 11.90 11.84
CA GLY A 86 6.34 11.42 10.58
C GLY A 86 5.31 10.59 9.80
N LEU A 87 4.62 9.66 10.47
CA LEU A 87 3.58 8.84 9.86
C LEU A 87 2.44 9.70 9.29
N ALA A 88 1.93 10.64 10.09
CA ALA A 88 0.84 11.53 9.69
C ALA A 88 1.24 12.44 8.51
N TYR A 89 2.45 12.99 8.55
CA TYR A 89 2.93 13.88 7.50
C TYR A 89 3.14 13.13 6.17
N TRP A 90 3.83 11.99 6.23
CA TRP A 90 4.18 11.25 5.01
C TRP A 90 2.98 10.52 4.41
N SER A 91 2.03 10.03 5.20
CA SER A 91 0.82 9.37 4.66
C SER A 91 -0.02 10.32 3.80
N GLU A 92 -0.04 11.61 4.11
CA GLU A 92 -0.72 12.60 3.27
C GLU A 92 0.11 12.97 2.03
N ARG A 93 1.43 13.06 2.15
CA ARG A 93 2.28 13.38 0.99
C ARG A 93 2.32 12.28 -0.06
N VAL A 94 2.41 11.00 0.34
CA VAL A 94 2.48 9.89 -0.63
C VAL A 94 1.22 9.77 -1.49
N ALA A 95 0.09 10.37 -1.09
CA ALA A 95 -1.10 10.45 -1.94
C ALA A 95 -0.89 11.28 -3.21
N THR A 96 0.00 12.28 -3.16
CA THR A 96 0.22 13.23 -4.26
C THR A 96 1.59 13.06 -4.91
N THR A 97 2.64 12.79 -4.13
CA THR A 97 4.01 12.64 -4.63
C THR A 97 4.38 11.20 -4.97
N GLY A 98 3.61 10.23 -4.49
CA GLY A 98 3.94 8.82 -4.58
C GLY A 98 5.01 8.37 -3.60
N ASP A 99 5.21 7.04 -3.54
CA ASP A 99 6.07 6.36 -2.57
C ASP A 99 7.58 6.57 -2.86
N LEU A 100 7.95 6.79 -4.13
CA LEU A 100 9.34 6.99 -4.56
C LEU A 100 9.96 8.24 -3.95
N GLU A 101 9.24 9.36 -3.92
CA GLU A 101 9.72 10.60 -3.31
C GLU A 101 10.05 10.38 -1.82
N LEU A 102 9.19 9.65 -1.09
CA LEU A 102 9.47 9.28 0.29
C LEU A 102 10.73 8.43 0.39
N ALA A 103 10.87 7.39 -0.44
CA ALA A 103 12.05 6.53 -0.43
C ALA A 103 13.36 7.32 -0.65
N VAL A 104 13.37 8.22 -1.63
CA VAL A 104 14.51 9.12 -1.91
C VAL A 104 14.83 9.97 -0.69
N ARG A 105 13.83 10.62 -0.08
CA ARG A 105 14.01 11.46 1.12
C ARG A 105 14.58 10.69 2.30
N LEU A 106 14.17 9.43 2.48
CA LEU A 106 14.68 8.58 3.55
C LEU A 106 16.14 8.20 3.30
N VAL A 107 16.49 7.77 2.09
CA VAL A 107 17.87 7.38 1.73
C VAL A 107 18.84 8.57 1.80
N ASP A 108 18.40 9.76 1.39
CA ASP A 108 19.21 11.00 1.46
C ASP A 108 19.32 11.57 2.88
N SER A 109 18.60 11.00 3.86
CA SER A 109 18.61 11.53 5.22
C SER A 109 19.93 11.22 5.94
N GLY A 110 20.37 12.16 6.77
CA GLY A 110 21.49 11.91 7.68
C GLY A 110 21.23 10.76 8.66
N GLU A 111 19.97 10.38 8.88
CA GLU A 111 19.62 9.19 9.64
C GLU A 111 19.99 7.90 8.89
N TYR A 112 19.65 7.79 7.61
CA TYR A 112 20.01 6.63 6.80
C TYR A 112 21.52 6.42 6.80
N ILE A 113 22.31 7.47 6.57
CA ILE A 113 23.78 7.41 6.59
C ILE A 113 24.30 6.85 7.93
N ARG A 114 23.79 7.37 9.05
CA ARG A 114 24.18 6.90 10.40
C ARG A 114 23.83 5.44 10.63
N ARG A 115 22.64 5.00 10.21
CA ARG A 115 22.16 3.63 10.42
C ARG A 115 22.82 2.62 9.48
N ALA A 116 23.08 3.03 8.23
CA ALA A 116 23.78 2.21 7.25
C ALA A 116 25.21 1.90 7.71
N GLY A 117 25.94 2.89 8.26
CA GLY A 117 27.28 2.67 8.82
C GLY A 117 27.32 1.75 10.04
N ILE A 118 26.20 1.59 10.77
CA ILE A 118 26.09 0.60 11.85
C ILE A 118 25.79 -0.79 11.29
N ARG A 119 25.00 -0.89 10.22
CA ARG A 119 24.57 -2.16 9.60
C ARG A 119 25.67 -2.80 8.75
N PHE A 120 26.50 -1.99 8.10
CA PHE A 120 27.57 -2.42 7.20
C PHE A 120 28.88 -1.69 7.57
N PRO A 121 29.64 -2.22 8.55
CA PRO A 121 30.90 -1.62 8.99
C PRO A 121 32.04 -1.80 7.99
#